data_AF-A0A2W0B2V6-F1
#
_entry.id   AF-A0A2W0B2V6-F1
#
_cell.length_a   1.000
_cell.length_b   1.000
_cell.length_c   1.000
_cell.angle_alpha   90.00
_cell.angle_beta   90.00
_cell.angle_gamma   90.00
#
_symmetry.space_group_name_H-M   'P 1'
#
loop_
_entity.id
_entity.type
_entity.pdbx_description
1 polymer ?
#
loop_
_entity_poly.entity_id
_entity_poly.type
_entity_poly.pdbx_seq_one_letter_code
_entity_poly.pdbx_strand_id
1 'polypeptide(L)'
;MVLFPIIDENGSATPVSAWTAIESRLKQPASDYWLVTQPSHAALAGDLATALRDDLFGPIDPIVARSIALHDAGWSMEDAEQIQRLRSHPKQKPASFLDASSDRFLQAWTGSIDTAAKFAPIGGYLASRHFERLSLWTDQKGEPQAEAFRKREKQR
;
A
#
# COMPACT_ATOMS: atom_id res chain seq x y z
N MET A 1 13.04 -4.10 -1.92
CA MET A 1 13.21 -2.64 -1.81
C MET A 1 13.98 -2.41 -0.52
N VAL A 2 15.10 -1.71 -0.61
CA VAL A 2 15.90 -1.34 0.57
C VAL A 2 15.86 0.17 0.71
N LEU A 3 15.84 0.65 1.94
CA LEU A 3 15.99 2.06 2.26
C LEU A 3 17.42 2.29 2.71
N PHE A 4 18.00 3.38 2.23
CA PHE A 4 19.23 3.93 2.79
C PHE A 4 18.80 4.99 3.80
N PRO A 5 19.03 4.78 5.11
CA PRO A 5 18.80 5.81 6.11
C PRO A 5 19.42 7.14 5.67
N ILE A 6 18.70 8.25 5.84
CA ILE A 6 19.30 9.57 5.68
C ILE A 6 20.32 9.73 6.80
N ILE A 7 21.58 9.74 6.41
CA ILE A 7 22.75 9.96 7.26
C ILE A 7 23.31 11.34 6.93
N ASP A 8 23.98 11.94 7.90
CA ASP A 8 24.83 13.09 7.65
C ASP A 8 26.00 12.71 6.72
N GLU A 9 26.68 13.73 6.22
CA GLU A 9 27.68 13.70 5.15
C GLU A 9 28.86 12.73 5.37
N ASN A 10 29.02 12.16 6.57
CA ASN A 10 30.11 11.25 6.95
C ASN A 10 29.65 9.84 7.38
N GLY A 11 28.36 9.51 7.24
CA GLY A 11 27.83 8.20 7.62
C GLY A 11 28.06 7.10 6.57
N SER A 12 28.15 5.85 7.04
CA SER A 12 27.88 4.66 6.22
C SER A 12 26.56 4.08 6.72
N ALA A 13 25.53 4.13 5.88
CA ALA A 13 24.21 3.62 6.26
C ALA A 13 24.06 2.18 5.78
N THR A 14 23.85 1.25 6.72
CA THR A 14 23.46 -0.12 6.37
C THR A 14 22.08 -0.09 5.72
N PRO A 15 21.91 -0.64 4.50
CA PRO A 15 20.60 -0.72 3.87
C PRO A 15 19.65 -1.55 4.72
N VAL A 16 18.43 -1.06 4.91
CA VAL A 16 17.37 -1.79 5.64
C VAL A 16 16.25 -2.21 4.71
N SER A 17 15.61 -3.34 4.98
CA SER A 17 14.36 -3.72 4.29
C SER A 17 13.31 -2.63 4.52
N ALA A 18 12.76 -2.09 3.43
CA ALA A 18 11.75 -1.05 3.52
C ALA A 18 10.54 -1.49 4.34
N TRP A 19 10.08 -2.73 4.14
CA TRP A 19 8.93 -3.26 4.87
C TRP A 19 9.22 -3.46 6.35
N THR A 20 10.41 -3.95 6.70
CA THR A 20 10.83 -4.06 8.10
C THR A 20 10.89 -2.68 8.77
N ALA A 21 11.38 -1.67 8.06
CA ALA A 21 11.44 -0.30 8.58
C ALA A 21 10.03 0.29 8.79
N ILE A 22 9.14 0.14 7.79
CA ILE A 22 7.74 0.60 7.86
C ILE A 22 7.01 -0.09 9.02
N GLU A 23 7.06 -1.42 9.07
CA GLU A 23 6.37 -2.21 10.09
C GLU A 23 6.85 -1.86 11.51
N SER A 24 8.16 -1.72 11.69
CA SER A 24 8.76 -1.29 12.96
C SER A 24 8.22 0.07 13.41
N ARG A 25 8.12 1.03 12.48
CA ARG A 25 7.55 2.37 12.78
C ARG A 25 6.06 2.32 13.07
N LEU A 26 5.28 1.56 12.29
CA LEU A 26 3.84 1.41 12.52
C LEU A 26 3.54 0.77 13.87
N LYS A 27 4.42 -0.10 14.39
CA LYS A 27 4.25 -0.76 15.69
C LYS A 27 4.57 0.14 16.88
N GLN A 28 5.43 1.14 16.72
CA GLN A 28 5.81 2.04 17.81
C GLN A 28 4.63 2.90 18.30
N PRO A 29 4.51 3.14 19.63
CA PRO A 29 3.57 4.11 20.15
C PRO A 29 4.01 5.54 19.79
N ALA A 30 3.05 6.45 19.64
CA ALA A 30 3.29 7.86 19.37
C ALA A 30 2.44 8.73 20.30
N SER A 31 2.82 10.01 20.48
CA SER A 31 1.99 10.96 21.22
C SER A 31 0.67 11.23 20.52
N ASP A 32 0.71 11.25 19.18
CA ASP A 32 -0.42 11.56 18.31
C ASP A 32 -0.41 10.64 17.10
N TYR A 33 -1.61 10.34 16.60
CA TYR A 33 -1.80 9.51 15.41
C TYR A 33 -2.55 10.27 14.34
N TRP A 34 -2.02 10.20 13.12
CA TRP A 34 -2.61 10.82 11.93
C TRP A 34 -3.01 9.69 10.99
N LEU A 35 -4.30 9.59 10.71
CA LEU A 35 -4.81 8.59 9.77
C LEU A 35 -4.73 9.14 8.35
N VAL A 36 -3.92 8.49 7.52
CA VAL A 36 -3.94 8.65 6.07
C VAL A 36 -4.68 7.45 5.50
N THR A 37 -5.84 7.67 4.90
CA THR A 37 -6.62 6.62 4.24
C THR A 37 -5.81 6.04 3.07
N GLN A 38 -5.93 4.74 2.80
CA GLN A 38 -5.23 4.06 1.72
C GLN A 38 -5.56 4.66 0.33
N PRO A 39 -6.81 5.07 -0.01
CA PRO A 39 -7.07 5.79 -1.26
C PRO A 39 -6.33 7.13 -1.36
N SER A 40 -6.19 7.87 -0.25
CA SER A 40 -5.40 9.11 -0.23
C SER A 40 -3.90 8.85 -0.38
N HIS A 41 -3.39 7.75 0.21
CA HIS A 41 -2.03 7.29 -0.03
C HIS A 41 -1.80 6.98 -1.52
N ALA A 42 -2.70 6.22 -2.14
CA ALA A 42 -2.62 5.91 -3.56
C ALA A 42 -2.65 7.18 -4.41
N ALA A 43 -3.57 8.10 -4.15
CA ALA A 43 -3.64 9.39 -4.86
C ALA A 43 -2.30 10.14 -4.79
N LEU A 44 -1.72 10.29 -3.59
CA LEU A 44 -0.42 10.91 -3.41
C LEU A 44 0.69 10.15 -4.15
N ALA A 45 0.67 8.82 -4.18
CA ALA A 45 1.63 8.03 -4.94
C ALA A 45 1.55 8.30 -6.45
N GLY A 46 0.34 8.54 -6.99
CA GLY A 46 0.15 8.95 -8.38
C GLY A 46 0.69 10.36 -8.67
N ASP A 47 0.49 11.30 -7.75
CA ASP A 47 1.05 12.65 -7.84
C ASP A 47 2.58 12.61 -7.83
N LEU A 48 3.16 11.80 -6.93
CA LEU A 48 4.60 11.58 -6.86
C LEU A 48 5.12 10.95 -8.16
N ALA A 49 4.43 9.95 -8.73
CA ALA A 49 4.82 9.33 -9.99
C ALA A 49 4.85 10.33 -11.15
N THR A 50 3.90 11.27 -11.17
CA THR A 50 3.82 12.34 -12.19
C THR A 50 4.91 13.40 -12.00
N ALA A 51 5.37 13.60 -10.77
CA ALA A 51 6.42 14.55 -10.43
C ALA A 51 7.84 13.98 -10.50
N LEU A 52 8.01 12.69 -10.83
CA LEU A 52 9.32 12.09 -10.98
C LEU A 52 10.09 12.76 -12.12
N ARG A 53 11.39 12.88 -11.92
CA ARG A 53 12.30 13.48 -12.90
C ARG A 53 12.49 12.56 -14.10
N ASP A 54 11.98 12.99 -15.24
CA ASP A 54 12.11 12.27 -16.52
C ASP A 54 13.57 11.95 -16.88
N ASP A 55 14.51 12.83 -16.54
CA ASP A 55 15.93 12.65 -16.86
C ASP A 55 16.62 11.55 -16.02
N LEU A 56 16.02 11.15 -14.89
CA LEU A 56 16.54 10.10 -14.01
C LEU A 56 15.74 8.79 -14.12
N PHE A 57 14.43 8.89 -14.27
CA PHE A 57 13.50 7.76 -14.19
C PHE A 57 12.86 7.39 -15.53
N GLY A 58 13.08 8.21 -16.57
CA GLY A 58 12.32 8.16 -17.81
C GLY A 58 10.91 8.77 -17.65
N PRO A 59 10.24 9.11 -18.76
CA PRO A 59 8.88 9.61 -18.71
C PRO A 59 7.92 8.53 -18.19
N ILE A 60 7.09 8.89 -17.21
CA ILE A 60 6.02 8.02 -16.73
C ILE A 60 4.75 8.26 -17.54
N ASP A 61 4.22 7.21 -18.15
CA ASP A 61 2.96 7.29 -18.89
C ASP A 61 1.80 7.76 -17.97
N PRO A 62 0.98 8.75 -18.38
CA PRO A 62 -0.13 9.26 -17.56
C PRO A 62 -1.15 8.19 -17.14
N ILE A 63 -1.39 7.16 -17.95
CA ILE A 63 -2.26 6.02 -17.63
C ILE A 63 -1.62 5.19 -16.52
N VAL A 64 -0.30 5.00 -16.55
CA VAL A 64 0.43 4.33 -15.47
C VAL A 64 0.38 5.15 -14.19
N ALA A 65 0.66 6.46 -14.25
CA ALA A 65 0.57 7.34 -13.08
C ALA A 65 -0.85 7.33 -12.48
N ARG A 66 -1.89 7.39 -13.32
CA ARG A 66 -3.28 7.30 -12.85
C ARG A 66 -3.64 5.93 -12.29
N SER A 67 -3.07 4.85 -12.83
CA SER A 67 -3.25 3.50 -12.28
C SER A 67 -2.61 3.37 -10.88
N ILE A 68 -1.44 3.98 -10.68
CA ILE A 68 -0.81 4.11 -9.36
C ILE A 68 -1.75 4.90 -8.43
N ALA A 69 -2.39 5.97 -8.90
CA ALA A 69 -3.33 6.75 -8.10
C ALA A 69 -4.55 5.96 -7.59
N LEU A 70 -4.83 4.78 -8.15
CA LEU A 70 -6.01 3.96 -7.85
C LEU A 70 -5.67 2.64 -7.14
N HIS A 71 -4.39 2.35 -6.89
CA HIS A 71 -3.93 1.02 -6.49
C HIS A 71 -4.47 0.53 -5.14
N ASP A 72 -4.95 1.44 -4.29
CA ASP A 72 -5.56 1.12 -2.99
C ASP A 72 -7.03 1.57 -2.87
N ALA A 73 -7.71 1.82 -3.98
CA ALA A 73 -9.09 2.32 -3.96
C ALA A 73 -10.08 1.42 -3.19
N GLY A 74 -9.85 0.10 -3.14
CA GLY A 74 -10.74 -0.86 -2.50
C GLY A 74 -10.76 -0.82 -0.97
N TRP A 75 -9.82 -0.12 -0.36
CA TRP A 75 -9.75 0.05 1.10
C TRP A 75 -10.74 1.08 1.67
N SER A 76 -11.45 1.81 0.82
CA SER A 76 -12.32 2.93 1.21
C SER A 76 -13.31 2.59 2.34
N MET A 77 -13.91 1.39 2.33
CA MET A 77 -14.86 0.97 3.36
C MET A 77 -14.19 0.72 4.71
N GLU A 78 -13.03 0.04 4.71
CA GLU A 78 -12.29 -0.27 5.93
C GLU A 78 -11.76 1.01 6.59
N ASP A 79 -11.28 1.97 5.79
CA ASP A 79 -10.88 3.29 6.26
C ASP A 79 -12.07 4.08 6.83
N ALA A 80 -13.24 4.03 6.19
CA ALA A 80 -14.45 4.71 6.69
C ALA A 80 -14.90 4.15 8.05
N GLU A 81 -14.90 2.82 8.21
CA GLU A 81 -15.19 2.15 9.48
C GLU A 81 -14.16 2.55 10.56
N GLN A 82 -12.87 2.64 10.20
CA GLN A 82 -11.83 3.07 11.11
C GLN A 82 -11.99 4.53 11.54
N ILE A 83 -12.26 5.45 10.61
CA ILE A 83 -12.55 6.87 10.91
C ILE A 83 -13.72 6.99 11.88
N GLN A 84 -14.79 6.22 11.67
CA GLN A 84 -15.94 6.23 12.57
C GLN A 84 -15.56 5.77 13.99
N ARG A 85 -14.78 4.69 14.12
CA ARG A 85 -14.29 4.20 15.43
C ARG A 85 -13.42 5.23 16.14
N LEU A 86 -12.51 5.88 15.42
CA LEU A 86 -11.58 6.88 15.96
C LEU A 86 -12.29 8.17 16.36
N ARG A 87 -13.36 8.57 15.68
CA ARG A 87 -14.19 9.72 16.13
C ARG A 87 -14.81 9.48 17.50
N SER A 88 -15.22 8.24 17.78
CA SER A 88 -15.75 7.85 19.10
C SER A 88 -14.64 7.67 20.15
N HIS A 89 -13.40 7.35 19.71
CA HIS A 89 -12.25 7.10 20.60
C HIS A 89 -10.97 7.78 20.06
N PRO A 90 -10.85 9.11 20.14
CA PRO A 90 -9.83 9.88 19.40
C PRO A 90 -8.38 9.62 19.86
N LYS A 91 -8.19 9.03 21.04
CA LYS A 91 -6.85 8.65 21.56
C LYS A 91 -6.45 7.21 21.21
N GLN A 92 -7.33 6.44 20.58
CA GLN A 92 -7.02 5.09 20.16
C GLN A 92 -6.05 5.11 18.98
N LYS A 93 -5.04 4.23 19.02
CA LYS A 93 -4.14 4.02 17.88
C LYS A 93 -4.95 3.49 16.67
N PRO A 94 -4.84 4.09 15.48
CA PRO A 94 -5.40 3.54 14.25
C PRO A 94 -4.87 2.13 13.99
N ALA A 95 -5.73 1.21 13.56
CA ALA A 95 -5.28 -0.13 13.20
C ALA A 95 -4.50 -0.08 11.88
N SER A 96 -3.41 -0.84 11.80
CA SER A 96 -2.67 -0.95 10.55
C SER A 96 -3.47 -1.75 9.53
N PHE A 97 -3.37 -1.39 8.25
CA PHE A 97 -3.89 -2.24 7.16
C PHE A 97 -3.20 -3.61 7.13
N LEU A 98 -2.00 -3.72 7.69
CA LEU A 98 -1.27 -4.98 7.87
C LEU A 98 -1.94 -5.90 8.91
N ASP A 99 -2.75 -5.34 9.80
CA ASP A 99 -3.48 -6.08 10.85
C ASP A 99 -4.90 -6.45 10.40
N ALA A 100 -5.29 -6.12 9.15
CA ALA A 100 -6.59 -6.48 8.60
C ALA A 100 -6.73 -8.01 8.52
N SER A 101 -7.93 -8.52 8.84
CA SER A 101 -8.21 -9.94 8.62
C SER A 101 -8.10 -10.29 7.14
N SER A 102 -7.83 -11.55 6.85
CA SER A 102 -7.65 -12.00 5.47
C SER A 102 -8.84 -11.77 4.57
N ASP A 103 -10.06 -11.95 5.09
CA ASP A 103 -11.27 -11.64 4.34
C ASP A 103 -11.32 -10.15 3.96
N ARG A 104 -11.03 -9.25 4.91
CA ARG A 104 -11.02 -7.80 4.66
C ARG A 104 -9.90 -7.39 3.73
N PHE A 105 -8.72 -7.97 3.91
CA PHE A 105 -7.56 -7.75 3.05
C PHE A 105 -7.85 -8.15 1.61
N LEU A 106 -8.33 -9.38 1.39
CA LEU A 106 -8.67 -9.88 0.05
C LEU A 106 -9.82 -9.09 -0.59
N GLN A 107 -10.83 -8.69 0.20
CA GLN A 107 -11.90 -7.83 -0.27
C GLN A 107 -11.38 -6.46 -0.74
N ALA A 108 -10.53 -5.81 0.06
CA ALA A 108 -9.94 -4.52 -0.28
C ALA A 108 -9.07 -4.62 -1.54
N TRP A 109 -8.20 -5.63 -1.64
CA TRP A 109 -7.36 -5.83 -2.81
C TRP A 109 -8.16 -6.17 -4.07
N THR A 110 -9.21 -6.98 -3.95
CA THR A 110 -10.13 -7.22 -5.08
C THR A 110 -10.73 -5.92 -5.57
N GLY A 111 -11.26 -5.10 -4.66
CA GLY A 111 -11.82 -3.80 -4.98
C GLY A 111 -10.82 -2.86 -5.65
N SER A 112 -9.57 -2.83 -5.17
CA SER A 112 -8.49 -2.04 -5.76
C SER A 112 -8.15 -2.51 -7.17
N ILE A 113 -7.93 -3.81 -7.36
CA ILE A 113 -7.59 -4.42 -8.65
C ILE A 113 -8.70 -4.16 -9.67
N ASP A 114 -9.95 -4.41 -9.30
CA ASP A 114 -11.09 -4.20 -10.21
C ASP A 114 -11.29 -2.73 -10.53
N THR A 115 -11.08 -1.82 -9.58
CA THR A 115 -11.18 -0.38 -9.81
C THR A 115 -10.10 0.11 -10.76
N ALA A 116 -8.85 -0.30 -10.55
CA ALA A 116 -7.74 0.06 -11.43
C ALA A 116 -7.90 -0.58 -12.83
N ALA A 117 -8.36 -1.83 -12.91
CA ALA A 117 -8.63 -2.53 -14.17
C ALA A 117 -9.75 -1.88 -15.00
N LYS A 118 -10.80 -1.37 -14.34
CA LYS A 118 -11.89 -0.62 -14.99
C LYS A 118 -11.38 0.67 -15.63
N PHE A 119 -10.35 1.30 -15.05
CA PHE A 119 -9.71 2.46 -15.64
C PHE A 119 -8.79 2.06 -16.81
N ALA A 120 -7.89 1.11 -16.60
CA ALA A 120 -7.02 0.57 -17.64
C ALA A 120 -6.54 -0.85 -17.30
N PRO A 121 -6.41 -1.79 -18.26
CA PRO A 121 -5.95 -3.15 -18.00
C PRO A 121 -4.61 -3.22 -17.25
N ILE A 122 -3.67 -2.33 -17.60
CA ILE A 122 -2.37 -2.21 -16.91
C ILE A 122 -2.53 -1.87 -15.42
N GLY A 123 -3.55 -1.10 -15.05
CA GLY A 123 -3.78 -0.75 -13.66
C GLY A 123 -4.22 -1.94 -12.81
N GLY A 124 -5.06 -2.82 -13.37
CA GLY A 124 -5.38 -4.10 -12.76
C GLY A 124 -4.13 -4.93 -12.52
N TYR A 125 -3.27 -5.07 -13.55
CA TYR A 125 -2.00 -5.77 -13.42
C TYR A 125 -1.10 -5.17 -12.33
N LEU A 126 -0.88 -3.85 -12.33
CA LEU A 126 -0.03 -3.17 -11.35
C LEU A 126 -0.51 -3.39 -9.91
N ALA A 127 -1.82 -3.22 -9.66
CA ALA A 127 -2.41 -3.47 -8.35
C ALA A 127 -2.29 -4.95 -7.94
N SER A 128 -2.48 -5.90 -8.87
CA SER A 128 -2.31 -7.34 -8.64
C SER A 128 -0.87 -7.72 -8.28
N ARG A 129 0.13 -7.15 -8.97
CA ARG A 129 1.56 -7.36 -8.64
C ARG A 129 1.90 -6.75 -7.27
N HIS A 130 1.30 -5.61 -6.93
CA HIS A 130 1.49 -4.97 -5.65
C HIS A 130 0.90 -5.80 -4.49
N PHE A 131 -0.34 -6.27 -4.64
CA PHE A 131 -0.98 -7.25 -3.74
C PHE A 131 -0.08 -8.47 -3.52
N GLU A 132 0.42 -9.09 -4.60
CA GLU A 132 1.19 -10.32 -4.47
C GLU A 132 2.39 -10.10 -3.54
N ARG A 133 3.12 -9.01 -3.75
CA ARG A 133 4.30 -8.66 -2.95
C ARG A 133 3.95 -8.43 -1.48
N LEU A 134 2.84 -7.74 -1.21
CA LEU A 134 2.39 -7.46 0.15
C LEU A 134 1.87 -8.70 0.86
N SER A 135 1.07 -9.54 0.19
CA SER A 135 0.52 -10.77 0.76
C SER A 135 1.59 -11.81 1.13
N LEU A 136 2.77 -11.75 0.49
CA LEU A 136 3.94 -12.54 0.85
C LEU A 136 4.67 -12.02 2.10
N TRP A 137 4.48 -10.74 2.45
CA TRP A 137 5.09 -10.10 3.60
C TRP A 137 4.21 -10.19 4.86
N THR A 138 2.90 -10.06 4.70
CA THR A 138 1.93 -10.25 5.78
C THR A 138 1.86 -11.71 6.23
N ASP A 139 1.36 -11.99 7.44
CA ASP A 139 1.09 -13.35 7.95
C ASP A 139 0.15 -14.18 7.05
N GLN A 140 -0.44 -13.57 6.02
CA GLN A 140 -1.25 -14.22 4.98
C GLN A 140 -0.45 -15.08 3.98
N LYS A 141 0.87 -15.21 4.15
CA LYS A 141 1.70 -16.08 3.30
C LYS A 141 1.26 -17.54 3.37
N GLY A 142 0.82 -18.02 4.53
CA GLY A 142 0.40 -19.40 4.76
C GLY A 142 -1.10 -19.67 4.59
N GLU A 143 -1.90 -18.64 4.30
CA GLU A 143 -3.34 -18.78 4.27
C GLU A 143 -3.85 -19.29 2.91
N PRO A 144 -4.66 -20.35 2.88
CA PRO A 144 -5.12 -20.96 1.63
C PRO A 144 -5.83 -19.97 0.69
N GLN A 145 -6.62 -19.05 1.27
CA GLN A 145 -7.36 -18.06 0.50
C GLN A 145 -6.43 -17.06 -0.20
N ALA A 146 -5.43 -16.55 0.53
CA ALA A 146 -4.44 -15.64 -0.03
C ALA A 146 -3.53 -16.33 -1.06
N GLU A 147 -3.21 -17.61 -0.86
CA GLU A 147 -2.46 -18.39 -1.86
C GLU A 147 -3.26 -18.61 -3.14
N ALA A 148 -4.54 -18.99 -3.02
CA ALA A 148 -5.43 -19.14 -4.17
C ALA A 148 -5.59 -17.82 -4.94
N PHE A 149 -5.73 -16.70 -4.20
CA PHE A 149 -5.80 -15.37 -4.78
C PHE A 149 -4.52 -15.01 -5.54
N ARG A 150 -3.33 -15.21 -4.93
CA ARG A 150 -2.04 -15.01 -5.61
C ARG A 150 -1.94 -15.82 -6.90
N LYS A 151 -2.36 -17.09 -6.90
CA LYS A 151 -2.33 -17.93 -8.10
C LYS A 151 -3.21 -17.39 -9.21
N ARG A 152 -4.40 -16.88 -8.87
CA ARG A 152 -5.31 -16.22 -9.83
C ARG A 152 -4.69 -14.95 -10.40
N GLU A 153 -4.17 -14.08 -9.54
CA GLU A 153 -3.61 -12.79 -9.96
C GLU A 153 -2.31 -12.91 -10.77
N LYS A 154 -1.59 -14.04 -10.69
CA LYS A 154 -0.44 -14.33 -11.57
C LYS A 154 -0.80 -14.55 -13.04
N GLN A 155 -2.07 -14.84 -13.34
CA GLN A 155 -2.54 -15.15 -14.70
C GLN A 155 -3.12 -13.92 -15.43
N ARG A 156 -3.10 -12.74 -14.79
CA ARG A 156 -3.52 -11.45 -15.36
C ARG A 156 -2.43 -10.87 -16.24
#